data_AF-A0A7L0N8V0-F1
#
_entry.id   AF-A0A7L0N8V0-F1
#
_cell.length_a   1.000
_cell.length_b   1.000
_cell.length_c   1.000
_cell.angle_alpha   90.00
_cell.angle_beta   90.00
_cell.angle_gamma   90.00
#
_symmetry.space_group_name_H-M   'P 1'
#
loop_
_entity.id
_entity.type
_entity.pdbx_description
1 polymer ?
#
loop_
_entity_poly.entity_id
_entity_poly.type
_entity_poly.pdbx_seq_one_letter_code
_entity_poly.pdbx_strand_id
1 'polypeptide(L)'
;IPGSGHKYYLQFSTEDYRTGEDDGSCLATVLYPKKKSPPAVTIKCSQTKDQNEIQEEDNRLYQRIRQQTKPITGSNIPDSYGNIDPALEPVWALAVAGSSSIMWQKSTEDRRYFLAQVKSVKQWMRKDDFIEFDYTVLLHEMPTQEIVSCHMRLTWLPGRPLRVKHFCAPDNRGPELGSGLGSGSAAGLSEERGANF
;
A
#
# COMPACT_ATOMS: atom_id res chain seq x y z
N ILE A 1 -3.06 28.48 1.70
CA ILE A 1 -2.08 29.31 0.94
C ILE A 1 -2.76 29.76 -0.35
N PRO A 2 -3.01 31.07 -0.52
CA PRO A 2 -3.60 31.59 -1.76
C PRO A 2 -2.83 31.07 -2.98
N GLY A 3 -3.54 30.51 -3.96
CA GLY A 3 -2.95 29.92 -5.16
C GLY A 3 -2.36 28.50 -5.03
N SER A 4 -1.85 28.09 -3.85
CA SER A 4 -1.14 26.81 -3.72
C SER A 4 -1.97 25.65 -3.18
N GLY A 5 -2.93 25.90 -2.28
CA GLY A 5 -3.72 24.84 -1.63
C GLY A 5 -3.85 25.03 -0.12
N HIS A 6 -4.25 23.98 0.60
CA HIS A 6 -4.41 24.00 2.06
C HIS A 6 -3.24 23.29 2.74
N LYS A 7 -2.64 23.97 3.72
CA LYS A 7 -1.47 23.47 4.45
C LYS A 7 -1.85 23.25 5.90
N TYR A 8 -1.56 22.05 6.39
CA TYR A 8 -1.80 21.60 7.75
C TYR A 8 -0.48 21.46 8.49
N TYR A 9 -0.50 21.78 9.78
CA TYR A 9 0.61 21.61 10.71
C TYR A 9 0.13 20.63 11.77
N LEU A 10 0.86 19.52 11.92
CA LEU A 10 0.44 18.39 12.74
C LEU A 10 1.55 18.08 13.75
N GLN A 11 1.12 17.77 14.98
CA GLN A 11 1.94 17.16 16.02
C GLN A 11 1.19 15.93 16.51
N PHE A 12 1.85 14.77 16.51
CA PHE A 12 1.24 13.51 16.88
C PHE A 12 2.29 12.54 17.44
N SER A 13 1.85 11.60 18.27
CA SER A 13 2.64 10.44 18.70
C SER A 13 2.47 9.28 17.71
N THR A 14 3.45 8.39 17.67
CA THR A 14 3.44 7.16 16.88
C THR A 14 3.60 5.97 17.80
N GLU A 15 2.98 4.85 17.43
CA GLU A 15 3.10 3.59 18.16
C GLU A 15 3.78 2.55 17.26
N ASP A 16 4.57 1.66 17.87
CA ASP A 16 5.21 0.54 17.18
C ASP A 16 4.11 -0.35 16.61
N TYR A 17 4.20 -0.60 15.31
CA TYR A 17 3.17 -1.32 14.58
C TYR A 17 2.89 -2.73 15.13
N ARG A 18 3.89 -3.37 15.75
CA ARG A 18 3.82 -4.75 16.24
C ARG A 18 3.48 -4.82 17.72
N THR A 19 4.07 -3.95 18.54
CA THR A 19 3.88 -3.99 20.01
C THR A 19 2.79 -3.04 20.51
N GLY A 20 2.44 -2.01 19.73
CA GLY A 20 1.54 -0.94 20.15
C GLY A 20 2.15 -0.03 21.22
N GLU A 21 3.46 -0.15 21.47
CA GLU A 21 4.18 0.69 22.43
C GLU A 21 4.52 2.04 21.82
N ASP A 22 4.74 3.05 22.65
CA ASP A 22 5.14 4.39 22.20
C ASP A 22 6.46 4.33 21.40
N ASP A 23 6.38 4.73 20.13
CA ASP A 23 7.52 4.81 19.19
C ASP A 23 7.95 6.28 18.98
N GLY A 24 7.44 7.19 19.80
CA GLY A 24 7.85 8.57 19.88
C GLY A 24 6.87 9.54 19.24
N SER A 25 7.39 10.68 18.75
CA SER A 25 6.54 11.78 18.28
C SER A 25 7.05 12.42 17.01
N CYS A 26 6.13 12.97 16.23
CA CYS A 26 6.40 13.60 14.95
C CYS A 26 5.78 14.99 14.85
N LEU A 27 6.52 15.88 14.17
CA LEU A 27 6.04 17.15 13.66
C LEU A 27 5.99 17.07 12.14
N ALA A 28 4.81 17.31 11.56
CA ALA A 28 4.62 17.23 10.13
C ALA A 28 3.93 18.48 9.57
N THR A 29 4.23 18.76 8.31
CA THR A 29 3.45 19.66 7.47
C THR A 29 2.95 18.93 6.24
N VAL A 30 1.67 19.09 5.93
CA VAL A 30 1.03 18.47 4.77
C VAL A 30 0.36 19.57 3.96
N LEU A 31 0.76 19.74 2.70
CA LEU A 31 0.12 20.65 1.75
C LEU A 31 -0.67 19.83 0.74
N TYR A 32 -1.98 19.97 0.76
CA TYR A 32 -2.86 19.49 -0.30
C TYR A 32 -2.94 20.55 -1.40
N PRO A 33 -2.39 20.28 -2.59
CA PRO A 33 -2.35 21.26 -3.67
C PRO A 33 -3.73 21.43 -4.33
N LYS A 34 -4.01 22.63 -4.86
CA LYS A 34 -5.27 22.86 -5.62
C LYS A 34 -5.35 22.05 -6.92
N LYS A 35 -4.20 21.77 -7.53
CA LYS A 35 -4.11 20.93 -8.73
C LYS A 35 -4.09 19.47 -8.29
N LYS A 36 -4.65 18.57 -9.13
CA LYS A 36 -4.60 17.12 -8.89
C LYS A 36 -3.15 16.63 -8.93
N SER A 37 -2.51 16.59 -7.76
CA SER A 37 -1.18 16.05 -7.54
C SER A 37 -1.07 15.53 -6.10
N PRO A 38 -0.14 14.60 -5.82
CA PRO A 38 0.08 14.10 -4.47
C PRO A 38 0.31 15.22 -3.44
N PRO A 39 -0.09 15.01 -2.17
CA PRO A 39 0.19 15.96 -1.09
C PRO A 39 1.69 16.14 -0.90
N ALA A 40 2.16 17.38 -0.71
CA ALA A 40 3.55 17.63 -0.34
C ALA A 40 3.70 17.49 1.19
N VAL A 41 4.56 16.57 1.63
CA VAL A 41 4.76 16.24 3.04
C VAL A 41 6.18 16.56 3.47
N THR A 42 6.32 17.17 4.64
CA THR A 42 7.60 17.28 5.35
C THR A 42 7.37 16.83 6.77
N ILE A 43 8.17 15.89 7.26
CA ILE A 43 8.01 15.28 8.58
C ILE A 43 9.37 15.20 9.28
N LYS A 44 9.36 15.41 10.59
CA LYS A 44 10.48 15.17 11.49
C LYS A 44 9.96 14.37 12.68
N CYS A 45 10.57 13.24 12.96
CA CYS A 45 10.18 12.38 14.08
C CYS A 45 11.36 12.22 15.05
N SER A 46 11.05 12.15 16.33
CA SER A 46 11.93 11.71 17.39
C SER A 46 11.53 10.29 17.77
N GLN A 47 12.29 9.30 17.29
CA GLN A 47 12.06 7.88 17.60
C GLN A 47 12.57 7.57 19.01
N THR A 48 11.93 6.60 19.67
CA THR A 48 12.40 6.09 20.96
C THR A 48 13.52 5.05 20.80
N LYS A 49 13.49 4.27 19.70
CA LYS A 49 14.53 3.27 19.38
C LYS A 49 15.79 3.89 18.76
N ASP A 50 16.93 3.26 19.04
CA ASP A 50 18.21 3.64 18.44
C ASP A 50 18.27 3.23 16.95
N GLN A 51 18.92 4.05 16.13
CA GLN A 51 19.03 3.77 14.68
C GLN A 51 19.78 2.47 14.39
N ASN A 52 20.75 2.08 15.22
CA ASN A 52 21.48 0.83 15.02
C ASN A 52 20.59 -0.37 15.31
N GLU A 53 19.73 -0.30 16.34
CA GLU A 53 18.78 -1.36 16.66
C GLU A 53 17.80 -1.58 15.49
N ILE A 54 17.24 -0.50 14.93
CA ILE A 54 16.36 -0.58 13.74
C ILE A 54 17.10 -1.24 12.57
N GLN A 55 18.35 -0.85 12.33
CA GLN A 55 19.14 -1.40 11.23
C GLN A 55 19.48 -2.88 11.43
N GLU A 56 19.73 -3.30 12.67
CA GLU A 56 19.95 -4.71 13.02
C GLU A 56 18.68 -5.56 12.82
N GLU A 57 17.51 -5.06 13.25
CA GLU A 57 16.22 -5.72 13.03
C GLU A 57 15.90 -5.89 11.54
N ASP A 58 16.07 -4.83 10.75
CA ASP A 58 15.90 -4.86 9.29
C ASP A 58 16.85 -5.87 8.63
N ASN A 59 18.12 -5.90 9.05
CA ASN A 59 19.10 -6.85 8.53
C ASN A 59 18.73 -8.29 8.88
N ARG A 60 18.26 -8.54 10.10
CA ARG A 60 17.81 -9.87 10.52
C ARG A 60 16.62 -10.35 9.69
N LEU A 61 15.67 -9.45 9.42
CA LEU A 61 14.54 -9.74 8.55
C LEU A 61 14.99 -10.04 7.12
N TYR A 62 15.86 -9.19 6.56
CA TYR A 62 16.41 -9.37 5.23
C TYR A 62 17.10 -10.73 5.06
N GLN A 63 17.98 -11.10 6.01
CA GLN A 63 18.66 -12.39 5.98
C GLN A 63 17.67 -13.56 6.05
N ARG A 64 16.63 -13.47 6.88
CA ARG A 64 15.58 -14.50 6.97
C ARG A 64 14.86 -14.71 5.65
N ILE A 65 14.56 -13.63 4.92
CA ILE A 65 13.90 -13.71 3.60
C ILE A 65 14.87 -14.28 2.56
N ARG A 66 16.14 -13.86 2.56
CA ARG A 66 17.15 -14.32 1.59
C ARG A 66 17.53 -15.79 1.74
N GLN A 67 17.46 -16.33 2.96
CA GLN A 67 17.75 -17.74 3.23
C GLN A 67 16.64 -18.69 2.76
N GLN A 68 15.46 -18.18 2.40
CA GLN A 68 14.38 -19.00 1.87
C GLN A 68 14.76 -19.58 0.50
N THR A 69 14.65 -20.90 0.36
CA THR A 69 14.92 -21.61 -0.90
C THR A 69 13.73 -21.59 -1.84
N LYS A 70 12.52 -21.38 -1.30
CA LYS A 70 11.27 -21.27 -2.04
C LYS A 70 10.75 -19.84 -1.98
N PRO A 71 10.13 -19.33 -3.05
CA PRO A 71 9.50 -18.03 -3.02
C PRO A 71 8.41 -17.99 -1.95
N ILE A 72 8.39 -16.95 -1.12
CA ILE A 72 7.32 -16.73 -0.15
C ILE A 72 6.03 -16.39 -0.92
N THR A 73 4.94 -17.07 -0.60
CA THR A 73 3.61 -16.83 -1.17
C THR A 73 2.58 -16.76 -0.07
N GLY A 74 1.55 -15.93 -0.26
CA GLY A 74 0.44 -15.81 0.68
C GLY A 74 -0.80 -15.21 0.03
N SER A 75 -1.94 -15.34 0.68
CA SER A 75 -3.23 -14.83 0.19
C SER A 75 -4.16 -14.54 1.35
N ASN A 76 -5.01 -13.53 1.18
CA ASN A 76 -5.97 -13.05 2.18
C ASN A 76 -5.29 -12.81 3.54
N ILE A 77 -4.38 -11.82 3.59
CA ILE A 77 -3.64 -11.43 4.81
C ILE A 77 -4.08 -10.00 5.19
N PRO A 78 -4.68 -9.76 6.37
CA PRO A 78 -5.18 -10.77 7.29
C PRO A 78 -6.33 -11.59 6.69
N ASP A 79 -6.62 -12.73 7.32
CA ASP A 79 -7.76 -13.57 6.96
C ASP A 79 -9.10 -12.89 7.30
N SER A 80 -10.23 -13.57 7.06
CA SER A 80 -11.56 -13.02 7.33
C SER A 80 -11.85 -12.74 8.81
N TYR A 81 -11.01 -13.23 9.73
CA TYR A 81 -11.14 -13.03 11.17
C TYR A 81 -10.10 -12.03 11.70
N GLY A 82 -9.27 -11.44 10.82
CA GLY A 82 -8.22 -10.51 11.22
C GLY A 82 -6.90 -11.18 11.62
N ASN A 83 -6.76 -12.50 11.44
CA ASN A 83 -5.53 -13.20 11.82
C ASN A 83 -4.47 -13.10 10.73
N ILE A 84 -3.21 -13.06 11.17
CA ILE A 84 -2.03 -13.09 10.32
C ILE A 84 -1.15 -14.25 10.79
N ASP A 85 -0.79 -15.14 9.88
CA ASP A 85 0.20 -16.18 10.18
C ASP A 85 1.53 -15.49 10.58
N PRO A 86 2.14 -15.82 11.74
CA PRO A 86 3.41 -15.24 12.16
C PRO A 86 4.53 -15.35 11.11
N ALA A 87 4.50 -16.36 10.24
CA ALA A 87 5.45 -16.49 9.13
C ALA A 87 5.26 -15.42 8.04
N LEU A 88 4.06 -14.85 7.93
CA LEU A 88 3.67 -13.83 6.95
C LEU A 88 3.64 -12.41 7.54
N GLU A 89 3.83 -12.24 8.85
CA GLU A 89 3.92 -10.91 9.48
C GLU A 89 4.89 -9.95 8.76
N PRO A 90 6.12 -10.37 8.40
CA PRO A 90 7.01 -9.43 7.73
C PRO A 90 6.58 -9.09 6.31
N VAL A 91 5.90 -10.02 5.64
CA VAL A 91 5.34 -9.81 4.30
C VAL A 91 4.19 -8.80 4.35
N TRP A 92 3.39 -8.86 5.41
CA TRP A 92 2.35 -7.90 5.72
C TRP A 92 2.92 -6.52 6.09
N ALA A 93 3.95 -6.45 6.93
CA ALA A 93 4.62 -5.19 7.27
C ALA A 93 5.18 -4.47 6.03
N LEU A 94 5.83 -5.22 5.12
CA LEU A 94 6.27 -4.69 3.83
C LEU A 94 5.10 -4.22 2.96
N ALA A 95 3.96 -4.93 2.98
CA ALA A 95 2.75 -4.50 2.28
C ALA A 95 2.17 -3.21 2.86
N VAL A 96 2.15 -3.04 4.18
CA VAL A 96 1.73 -1.80 4.86
C VAL A 96 2.63 -0.64 4.45
N ALA A 97 3.96 -0.83 4.55
CA ALA A 97 4.93 0.18 4.15
C ALA A 97 4.79 0.56 2.67
N GLY A 98 4.69 -0.43 1.78
CA GLY A 98 4.51 -0.20 0.34
C GLY A 98 3.19 0.49 0.00
N SER A 99 2.09 0.02 0.60
CA SER A 99 0.75 0.57 0.39
C SER A 99 0.67 2.01 0.88
N SER A 100 1.40 2.38 1.93
CA SER A 100 1.44 3.77 2.41
C SER A 100 1.92 4.76 1.34
N SER A 101 2.82 4.35 0.44
CA SER A 101 3.24 5.15 -0.70
C SER A 101 2.10 5.36 -1.71
N ILE A 102 1.30 4.32 -1.98
CA ILE A 102 0.12 4.38 -2.86
C ILE A 102 -0.94 5.29 -2.24
N MET A 103 -1.23 5.07 -0.96
CA MET A 103 -2.21 5.85 -0.19
C MET A 103 -1.82 7.32 -0.20
N TRP A 104 -0.57 7.67 0.12
CA TRP A 104 -0.07 9.04 0.05
C TRP A 104 -0.27 9.67 -1.34
N GLN A 105 0.07 8.96 -2.41
CA GLN A 105 -0.08 9.50 -3.78
C GLN A 105 -1.53 9.77 -4.17
N LYS A 106 -2.48 9.01 -3.61
CA LYS A 106 -3.91 9.10 -3.93
C LYS A 106 -4.70 9.97 -2.96
N SER A 107 -4.21 10.22 -1.75
CA SER A 107 -4.93 10.98 -0.73
C SER A 107 -5.23 12.40 -1.16
N THR A 108 -6.45 12.83 -0.87
CA THR A 108 -6.93 14.21 -0.95
C THR A 108 -7.43 14.64 0.42
N GLU A 109 -7.84 15.91 0.57
CA GLU A 109 -8.36 16.39 1.86
C GLU A 109 -9.62 15.65 2.32
N ASP A 110 -10.41 15.17 1.37
CA ASP A 110 -11.68 14.48 1.57
C ASP A 110 -11.57 12.96 1.52
N ARG A 111 -10.43 12.40 1.09
CA ARG A 111 -10.25 10.96 0.89
C ARG A 111 -9.07 10.42 1.68
N ARG A 112 -9.32 9.40 2.47
CA ARG A 112 -8.30 8.64 3.21
C ARG A 112 -8.37 7.17 2.84
N TYR A 113 -7.21 6.52 2.88
CA TYR A 113 -7.07 5.12 2.50
C TYR A 113 -6.46 4.33 3.64
N PHE A 114 -6.87 3.07 3.76
CA PHE A 114 -6.29 2.09 4.67
C PHE A 114 -6.00 0.79 3.92
N LEU A 115 -4.93 0.08 4.26
CA LEU A 115 -4.72 -1.26 3.75
C LEU A 115 -5.70 -2.21 4.45
N ALA A 116 -6.69 -2.72 3.72
CA ALA A 116 -7.66 -3.67 4.25
C ALA A 116 -7.11 -5.09 4.24
N GLN A 117 -6.50 -5.50 3.13
CA GLN A 117 -6.03 -6.87 2.94
C GLN A 117 -4.99 -6.95 1.82
N VAL A 118 -4.01 -7.83 1.98
CA VAL A 118 -3.23 -8.40 0.89
C VAL A 118 -4.02 -9.57 0.32
N LYS A 119 -4.62 -9.39 -0.86
CA LYS A 119 -5.39 -10.44 -1.54
C LYS A 119 -4.48 -11.58 -1.98
N SER A 120 -3.32 -11.24 -2.51
CA SER A 120 -2.27 -12.20 -2.89
C SER A 120 -0.90 -11.57 -2.82
N VAL A 121 0.13 -12.37 -2.52
CA VAL A 121 1.52 -11.97 -2.58
C VAL A 121 2.38 -13.13 -3.09
N LYS A 122 3.36 -12.79 -3.92
CA LYS A 122 4.39 -13.71 -4.37
C LYS A 122 5.75 -13.01 -4.39
N GLN A 123 6.74 -13.63 -3.76
CA GLN A 123 8.13 -13.22 -3.87
C GLN A 123 8.67 -13.54 -5.27
N TRP A 124 9.38 -12.60 -5.86
CA TRP A 124 10.16 -12.81 -7.08
C TRP A 124 11.59 -13.15 -6.68
N MET A 125 12.03 -14.35 -7.05
CA MET A 125 13.42 -14.75 -6.79
C MET A 125 14.35 -13.98 -7.71
N ARG A 126 15.29 -13.25 -7.11
CA ARG A 126 16.26 -12.42 -7.83
C ARG A 126 17.68 -12.95 -7.62
N LYS A 127 18.54 -12.65 -8.59
CA LYS A 127 19.98 -12.96 -8.52
C LYS A 127 20.78 -11.85 -7.82
N ASP A 128 20.25 -10.62 -7.78
CA ASP A 128 20.85 -9.52 -7.05
C ASP A 128 20.47 -9.57 -5.56
N ASP A 129 20.89 -8.56 -4.80
CA ASP A 129 20.66 -8.47 -3.36
C ASP A 129 19.28 -7.91 -3.00
N PHE A 130 18.49 -7.45 -3.98
CA PHE A 130 17.19 -6.90 -3.67
C PHE A 130 16.17 -8.01 -3.38
N ILE A 131 15.33 -7.76 -2.38
CA ILE A 131 14.09 -8.51 -2.19
C ILE A 131 13.03 -7.87 -3.08
N GLU A 132 12.25 -8.70 -3.75
CA GLU A 132 11.15 -8.22 -4.58
C GLU A 132 9.89 -9.05 -4.36
N PHE A 133 8.78 -8.36 -4.25
CA PHE A 133 7.46 -8.94 -4.09
C PHE A 133 6.49 -8.32 -5.07
N ASP A 134 5.54 -9.15 -5.50
CA ASP A 134 4.38 -8.75 -6.28
C ASP A 134 3.14 -9.02 -5.45
N TYR A 135 2.45 -7.93 -5.15
CA TYR A 135 1.28 -7.90 -4.28
C TYR A 135 0.06 -7.51 -5.09
N THR A 136 -1.08 -8.11 -4.72
CA THR A 136 -2.40 -7.54 -4.96
C THR A 136 -2.93 -7.08 -3.61
N VAL A 137 -2.99 -5.77 -3.39
CA VAL A 137 -3.49 -5.17 -2.15
C VAL A 137 -4.89 -4.59 -2.36
N LEU A 138 -5.70 -4.61 -1.32
CA LEU A 138 -7.03 -4.02 -1.25
C LEU A 138 -6.96 -2.82 -0.32
N LEU A 139 -7.19 -1.63 -0.86
CA LEU A 139 -7.24 -0.39 -0.11
C LEU A 139 -8.70 -0.02 0.16
N HIS A 140 -9.03 0.20 1.42
CA HIS A 140 -10.33 0.73 1.80
C HIS A 140 -10.30 2.25 1.74
N GLU A 141 -11.05 2.83 0.81
CA GLU A 141 -11.26 4.26 0.68
C GLU A 141 -12.39 4.70 1.61
N MET A 142 -12.12 5.76 2.35
CA MET A 142 -13.11 6.46 3.16
C MET A 142 -13.19 7.92 2.68
N PRO A 143 -14.40 8.49 2.53
CA PRO A 143 -15.64 8.03 3.16
C PRO A 143 -16.52 7.09 2.32
N THR A 144 -16.19 6.78 1.07
CA THR A 144 -17.13 6.08 0.17
C THR A 144 -17.34 4.61 0.50
N GLN A 145 -16.48 4.03 1.35
CA GLN A 145 -16.42 2.59 1.65
C GLN A 145 -16.02 1.73 0.44
N GLU A 146 -15.42 2.33 -0.59
CA GLU A 146 -14.97 1.59 -1.77
C GLU A 146 -13.72 0.77 -1.45
N ILE A 147 -13.66 -0.46 -1.97
CA ILE A 147 -12.47 -1.30 -1.93
C ILE A 147 -11.74 -1.18 -3.27
N VAL A 148 -10.61 -0.48 -3.25
CA VAL A 148 -9.76 -0.26 -4.43
C VAL A 148 -8.71 -1.36 -4.49
N SER A 149 -8.76 -2.19 -5.53
CA SER A 149 -7.72 -3.19 -5.77
C SER A 149 -6.52 -2.56 -6.49
N CYS A 150 -5.33 -2.75 -5.92
CA CYS A 150 -4.07 -2.28 -6.49
C CYS A 150 -3.08 -3.43 -6.62
N HIS A 151 -2.47 -3.54 -7.79
CA HIS A 151 -1.29 -4.34 -7.98
C HIS A 151 -0.06 -3.50 -7.65
N MET A 152 0.84 -4.06 -6.85
CA MET A 152 1.99 -3.38 -6.30
C MET A 152 3.23 -4.27 -6.39
N ARG A 153 4.23 -3.79 -7.12
CA ARG A 153 5.56 -4.39 -7.18
C ARG A 153 6.51 -3.61 -6.27
N LEU A 154 6.97 -4.28 -5.22
CA LEU A 154 7.77 -3.71 -4.16
C LEU A 154 9.19 -4.27 -4.24
N THR A 155 10.19 -3.40 -4.16
CA THR A 155 11.60 -3.77 -4.11
C THR A 155 12.26 -3.14 -2.88
N TRP A 156 12.97 -3.95 -2.11
CA TRP A 156 13.54 -3.55 -0.82
C TRP A 156 14.97 -4.09 -0.64
N LEU A 157 15.81 -3.28 0.00
CA LEU A 157 17.12 -3.64 0.51
C LEU A 157 17.35 -2.80 1.78
N PRO A 158 17.79 -3.38 2.90
CA PRO A 158 18.07 -2.63 4.13
C PRO A 158 18.98 -1.43 3.87
N GLY A 159 18.73 -0.33 4.58
CA GLY A 159 19.46 0.93 4.42
C GLY A 159 19.15 1.70 3.12
N ARG A 160 18.27 1.19 2.25
CA ARG A 160 17.79 1.91 1.06
C ARG A 160 16.30 2.19 1.13
N PRO A 161 15.82 3.31 0.56
CA PRO A 161 14.39 3.59 0.47
C PRO A 161 13.64 2.48 -0.27
N LEU A 162 12.46 2.13 0.25
CA LEU A 162 11.55 1.20 -0.38
C LEU A 162 11.13 1.72 -1.76
N ARG A 163 11.19 0.87 -2.79
CA ARG A 163 10.76 1.23 -4.15
C ARG A 163 9.44 0.55 -4.46
N VAL A 164 8.45 1.34 -4.86
CA VAL A 164 7.10 0.86 -5.15
C VAL A 164 6.71 1.28 -6.57
N LYS A 165 6.31 0.30 -7.39
CA LYS A 165 5.57 0.53 -8.63
C LYS A 165 4.18 -0.05 -8.45
N HIS A 166 3.15 0.66 -8.88
CA HIS A 166 1.79 0.18 -8.70
C HIS A 166 0.87 0.63 -9.83
N PHE A 167 -0.23 -0.09 -9.95
CA PHE A 167 -1.41 0.33 -10.71
C PHE A 167 -2.64 -0.12 -9.92
N CYS A 168 -3.70 0.66 -9.96
CA CYS A 168 -4.96 0.30 -9.33
C CYS A 168 -6.03 0.19 -10.40
N ALA A 169 -6.95 -0.76 -10.20
CA ALA A 169 -8.13 -0.82 -11.05
C ALA A 169 -8.85 0.54 -11.03
N PRO A 170 -9.37 1.01 -12.18
CA PRO A 170 -10.18 2.21 -12.19
C PRO A 170 -11.37 2.04 -11.24
N ASP A 171 -11.74 3.11 -10.53
CA ASP A 171 -12.96 3.14 -9.72
C ASP A 171 -14.11 2.65 -10.62
N ASN A 172 -14.73 1.52 -10.28
CA ASN A 172 -15.90 1.00 -10.97
C ASN A 172 -17.11 1.89 -10.67
N ARG A 173 -17.07 3.16 -11.10
CA ARG A 173 -18.29 3.84 -11.49
C ARG A 173 -18.75 3.15 -12.76
N GLY A 174 -19.50 2.06 -12.59
CA GLY A 174 -20.35 1.57 -13.66
C GLY A 174 -21.15 2.77 -14.21
N PRO A 175 -21.41 2.82 -15.52
CA PRO A 175 -22.29 3.86 -16.06
C PRO A 175 -23.57 3.82 -15.23
N GLU A 176 -24.04 4.98 -14.76
CA GLU A 176 -25.38 5.09 -14.16
C GLU A 176 -26.35 4.41 -15.12
N LEU A 177 -26.77 3.18 -14.81
CA LEU A 177 -27.88 2.55 -15.48
C LEU A 177 -29.11 3.33 -15.00
N GLY A 178 -29.39 4.42 -15.70
CA GLY A 178 -30.74 4.91 -15.87
C GLY A 178 -31.54 3.76 -16.49
N SER A 179 -32.09 2.90 -15.65
CA SER A 179 -32.98 1.83 -16.04
C SER A 179 -34.35 2.39 -16.36
N GLY A 180 -34.42 3.09 -17.50
CA GLY A 180 -35.62 3.14 -18.30
C GLY A 180 -35.87 1.74 -18.85
N LEU A 181 -37.02 1.15 -18.51
CA LEU A 181 -37.46 -0.14 -19.01
C LEU A 181 -37.46 -0.17 -20.55
N GLY A 182 -37.04 -1.31 -21.12
CA GLY A 182 -37.66 -1.80 -22.35
C GLY A 182 -36.73 -2.42 -23.40
N SER A 183 -36.64 -3.75 -23.34
CA SER A 183 -36.79 -4.67 -24.49
C SER A 183 -35.71 -4.76 -25.58
N GLY A 184 -35.17 -5.97 -25.76
CA GLY A 184 -35.08 -6.59 -27.10
C GLY A 184 -33.71 -7.04 -27.62
N SER A 185 -33.48 -8.36 -27.58
CA SER A 185 -32.87 -9.22 -28.62
C SER A 185 -31.37 -9.18 -28.98
N ALA A 186 -30.71 -10.31 -28.63
CA ALA A 186 -29.88 -11.25 -29.39
C ALA A 186 -28.84 -10.81 -30.47
N ALA A 187 -27.63 -11.38 -30.26
CA ALA A 187 -26.70 -12.02 -31.23
C ALA A 187 -25.32 -11.35 -31.45
N GLY A 188 -24.26 -12.18 -31.41
CA GLY A 188 -23.06 -11.98 -32.26
C GLY A 188 -21.70 -11.79 -31.58
N LEU A 189 -20.99 -12.92 -31.39
CA LEU A 189 -19.54 -13.22 -31.56
C LEU A 189 -18.44 -12.14 -31.72
N SER A 190 -17.24 -12.57 -31.28
CA SER A 190 -15.86 -12.09 -31.56
C SER A 190 -15.33 -11.01 -30.58
N GLU A 191 -14.10 -11.01 -30.07
CA GLU A 191 -12.87 -11.72 -30.42
C GLU A 191 -11.86 -11.57 -29.25
N GLU A 192 -10.96 -12.53 -29.10
CA GLU A 192 -9.80 -12.46 -28.20
C GLU A 192 -8.91 -11.23 -28.49
N ARG A 193 -8.39 -10.62 -27.42
CA ARG A 193 -7.07 -9.98 -27.45
C ARG A 193 -6.34 -10.22 -26.14
N GLY A 194 -5.33 -11.08 -26.23
CA GLY A 194 -4.37 -11.31 -25.16
C GLY A 194 -3.62 -10.03 -24.81
N ALA A 195 -3.44 -9.82 -23.50
CA ALA A 195 -2.39 -8.98 -22.98
C ALA A 195 -1.20 -9.88 -22.64
N ASN A 196 -0.10 -9.70 -23.37
CA ASN A 196 1.20 -10.30 -23.04
C ASN A 196 1.73 -9.65 -21.75
N PHE A 197 2.03 -10.48 -20.74
CA PHE A 197 2.94 -10.19 -19.64
C PHE A 197 3.75 -11.45 -19.31
#